data_AF-A0A2N0ZM44-F1
#
_entry.id   AF-A0A2N0ZM44-F1
#
_cell.length_a   1.000
_cell.length_b   1.000
_cell.length_c   1.000
_cell.angle_alpha   90.00
_cell.angle_beta   90.00
_cell.angle_gamma   90.00
#
_symmetry.space_group_name_H-M   'P 1'
#
loop_
_entity.id
_entity.type
_entity.pdbx_description
1 polymer ?
#
loop_
_entity_poly.entity_id
_entity_poly.type
_entity_poly.pdbx_seq_one_letter_code
_entity_poly.pdbx_strand_id
1 'polypeptide(L)'
;MDEFTSRLVKLHHCKSASWKIIYQLLKIDPMLNSISPNYSSVYTPIDFPLNHSKFKTIKEELRSNKIDEQIQQYKYDHIRIISIFDDEYPPLLKEIYEPPWILYTKGDLTLLKNATILAVVGSRESTAYSYQVIQHLFPQLIEKDIVIASGLAKGVDTLAHEGAIKYGGRTIAVIGGGFYHIYPESNKQLACSIMNQHLLISEYPPNTKPARWHFPMRNRIISGISRGTLIIQAKRRSGSLITANFAVQEGREVFAVPGSVLSPHSDGANELIQQGAKLIRNAEDIIEELVY
;
A
#
# COMPACT_ATOMS: atom_id res chain seq x y z
N MET A 1 12.45 -3.66 -18.50
CA MET A 1 11.87 -2.32 -18.27
C MET A 1 12.07 -1.55 -19.54
N ASP A 2 10.99 -1.11 -20.16
CA ASP A 2 11.03 -0.25 -21.34
C ASP A 2 11.53 1.16 -20.99
N GLU A 3 11.74 1.98 -22.03
CA GLU A 3 12.31 3.32 -21.86
C GLU A 3 11.36 4.29 -21.14
N PHE A 4 10.05 4.20 -21.38
CA PHE A 4 9.06 5.05 -20.73
C PHE A 4 9.01 4.77 -19.23
N THR A 5 8.90 3.49 -18.85
CA THR A 5 8.90 3.06 -17.45
C THR A 5 10.19 3.48 -16.75
N SER A 6 11.34 3.37 -17.42
CA SER A 6 12.61 3.86 -16.89
C SER A 6 12.56 5.36 -16.56
N ARG A 7 12.02 6.19 -17.46
CA ARG A 7 11.87 7.64 -17.25
C ARG A 7 10.90 7.94 -16.11
N LEU A 8 9.77 7.24 -16.03
CA LEU A 8 8.79 7.41 -14.96
C LEU A 8 9.38 7.05 -13.59
N VAL A 9 10.13 5.95 -13.49
CA VAL A 9 10.81 5.54 -12.25
C VAL A 9 11.86 6.57 -11.85
N LYS A 10 12.66 7.09 -12.78
CA LYS A 10 13.63 8.15 -12.49
C LYS A 10 12.95 9.40 -11.94
N LEU A 11 11.86 9.82 -12.59
CA LEU A 11 11.06 10.96 -12.13
C LEU A 11 10.49 10.72 -10.74
N HIS A 12 10.02 9.50 -10.46
CA HIS A 12 9.51 9.11 -9.15
C HIS A 12 10.56 9.13 -8.03
N HIS A 13 11.85 8.95 -8.36
CA HIS A 13 12.95 9.13 -7.41
C HIS A 13 13.25 10.60 -7.08
N CYS A 14 12.78 11.54 -7.89
CA CYS A 14 12.98 12.96 -7.63
C CYS A 14 12.10 13.41 -6.46
N LYS A 15 12.72 13.95 -5.41
CA LYS A 15 12.00 14.44 -4.22
C LYS A 15 11.04 15.58 -4.56
N SER A 16 11.39 16.32 -5.61
CA SER A 16 10.63 17.46 -6.09
C SER A 16 9.42 17.07 -6.96
N ALA A 17 9.30 15.80 -7.37
CA ALA A 17 8.23 15.30 -8.24
C ALA A 17 7.13 14.58 -7.43
N SER A 18 6.12 15.33 -7.00
CA SER A 18 4.94 14.74 -6.35
C SER A 18 4.01 14.05 -7.35
N TRP A 19 3.05 13.27 -6.86
CA TRP A 19 2.04 12.61 -7.68
C TRP A 19 1.37 13.56 -8.68
N LYS A 20 0.95 14.75 -8.21
CA LYS A 20 0.29 15.78 -9.03
C LYS A 20 1.20 16.35 -10.11
N ILE A 21 2.50 16.47 -9.82
CA ILE A 21 3.49 16.94 -10.78
C ILE A 21 3.68 15.91 -11.89
N ILE A 22 3.82 14.63 -11.53
CA ILE A 22 3.91 13.53 -12.50
C ILE A 22 2.64 13.47 -13.36
N TYR A 23 1.46 13.61 -12.74
CA TYR A 23 0.18 13.68 -13.44
C TYR A 23 0.13 14.82 -14.48
N GLN A 24 0.54 16.05 -14.09
CA GLN A 24 0.58 17.19 -14.99
C GLN A 24 1.58 16.99 -16.13
N LEU A 25 2.74 16.39 -15.84
CA LEU A 25 3.75 16.05 -16.85
C LEU A 25 3.20 15.06 -17.87
N LEU A 26 2.58 13.97 -17.42
CA LEU A 26 2.01 12.95 -18.31
C LEU A 26 0.88 13.49 -19.19
N LYS A 27 0.17 14.55 -18.77
CA LYS A 27 -0.83 15.22 -19.62
C LYS A 27 -0.22 15.99 -20.80
N ILE A 28 0.95 16.59 -20.59
CA ILE A 28 1.58 17.49 -21.57
C ILE A 28 2.62 16.73 -22.41
N ASP A 29 3.31 15.78 -21.79
CA ASP A 29 4.34 14.94 -22.38
C ASP A 29 4.10 13.47 -21.98
N PRO A 30 3.16 12.78 -22.67
CA PRO A 30 2.77 11.42 -22.31
C PRO A 30 3.90 10.40 -22.35
N MET A 31 4.95 10.66 -23.14
CA MET A 31 6.13 9.80 -23.28
C MET A 31 7.30 10.23 -22.39
N LEU A 32 7.13 11.31 -21.61
CA LEU A 32 8.16 11.88 -20.75
C LEU A 32 9.49 12.15 -21.49
N ASN A 33 9.43 12.57 -22.76
CA ASN A 33 10.63 12.86 -23.56
C ASN A 33 11.42 14.05 -23.00
N SER A 34 10.72 15.03 -22.43
CA SER A 34 11.28 16.29 -21.93
C SER A 34 12.23 16.15 -20.73
N ILE A 35 12.18 15.00 -20.06
CA ILE A 35 13.03 14.65 -18.92
C ILE A 35 14.22 13.76 -19.29
N SER A 36 14.35 13.38 -20.58
CA SER A 36 15.52 12.64 -21.06
C SER A 36 16.80 13.47 -20.90
N PRO A 37 17.93 12.88 -20.48
CA PRO A 37 19.21 13.59 -20.36
C PRO A 37 19.65 14.27 -21.65
N ASN A 38 19.29 13.69 -22.80
CA ASN A 38 19.61 14.16 -24.13
C ASN A 38 18.57 15.14 -24.70
N TYR A 39 17.57 15.54 -23.92
CA TYR A 39 16.55 16.49 -24.37
C TYR A 39 17.11 17.93 -24.42
N SER A 40 17.58 18.32 -25.60
CA SER A 40 17.99 19.68 -25.95
C SER A 40 16.76 20.52 -26.31
N SER A 41 16.20 21.27 -25.35
CA SER A 41 15.03 22.08 -25.66
C SER A 41 15.41 23.41 -26.33
N VAL A 42 15.13 23.54 -27.62
CA VAL A 42 14.66 24.81 -28.23
C VAL A 42 13.21 25.11 -27.80
N TYR A 43 12.48 24.09 -27.33
CA TYR A 43 11.13 24.22 -26.80
C TYR A 43 11.10 23.99 -25.29
N THR A 44 11.32 25.05 -24.50
CA THR A 44 10.63 25.17 -23.22
C THR A 44 9.14 25.30 -23.57
N PRO A 45 8.29 24.31 -23.25
CA PRO A 45 6.87 24.47 -23.54
C PRO A 45 6.38 25.65 -22.70
N ILE A 46 5.90 26.67 -23.40
CA ILE A 46 5.43 27.94 -22.84
C ILE A 46 4.24 27.72 -21.87
N ASP A 47 3.63 26.53 -21.90
CA ASP A 47 2.46 26.14 -21.12
C ASP A 47 2.74 25.10 -20.03
N PHE A 48 3.92 25.10 -19.40
CA PHE A 48 4.11 24.31 -18.18
C PHE A 48 3.45 25.02 -16.99
N PRO A 49 2.36 24.50 -16.39
CA PRO A 49 1.77 25.06 -15.17
C PRO A 49 2.66 24.83 -13.92
N LEU A 50 3.80 24.17 -14.10
CA LEU A 50 4.81 23.98 -13.07
C LEU A 50 5.64 25.25 -12.92
N ASN A 51 5.79 25.71 -11.68
CA ASN A 51 6.74 26.78 -11.36
C ASN A 51 8.12 26.42 -11.96
N HIS A 52 8.64 27.29 -12.83
CA HIS A 52 9.90 27.11 -13.56
C HIS A 52 11.06 26.69 -12.64
N SER A 53 11.05 27.14 -11.38
CA SER A 53 12.04 26.72 -10.37
C SER A 53 11.99 25.22 -10.05
N LYS A 54 10.79 24.64 -9.84
CA LYS A 54 10.62 23.22 -9.53
C LYS A 54 11.04 22.33 -10.69
N PHE A 55 10.67 22.70 -11.92
CA PHE A 55 11.05 21.92 -13.09
C PHE A 55 12.58 21.90 -13.30
N LYS A 56 13.25 23.04 -13.04
CA LYS A 56 14.70 23.11 -13.04
C LYS A 56 15.31 22.18 -11.99
N THR A 57 14.80 22.18 -10.76
CA THR A 57 15.28 21.27 -9.69
C THR A 57 15.09 19.80 -10.07
N ILE A 58 13.95 19.42 -10.66
CA ILE A 58 13.72 18.05 -11.14
C ILE A 58 14.77 17.67 -12.19
N LYS A 59 15.04 18.53 -13.18
CA LYS A 59 16.07 18.28 -14.20
C LYS A 59 17.48 18.13 -13.60
N GLU A 60 17.80 18.91 -12.57
CA GLU A 60 19.07 18.79 -11.85
C GLU A 60 19.17 17.46 -11.09
N GLU A 61 18.11 17.05 -10.39
CA GLU A 61 18.03 15.75 -9.71
C GLU A 61 18.17 14.57 -10.68
N LEU A 62 17.52 14.64 -11.85
CA LEU A 62 17.56 13.60 -12.89
C LEU A 62 18.92 13.42 -13.55
N ARG A 63 19.78 14.45 -13.55
CA ARG A 63 21.16 14.35 -14.08
C ARG A 63 22.08 13.55 -13.17
N SER A 64 21.65 13.21 -11.96
CA SER A 64 22.44 12.42 -11.03
C SER A 64 22.48 10.94 -11.42
N ASN A 65 23.67 10.41 -11.73
CA ASN A 65 23.89 8.97 -11.95
C ASN A 65 23.47 8.10 -10.76
N LYS A 66 23.31 8.68 -9.57
CA LYS A 66 22.88 7.99 -8.36
C LYS A 66 21.53 7.29 -8.50
N ILE A 67 20.61 7.84 -9.30
CA ILE A 67 19.29 7.22 -9.50
C ILE A 67 19.45 5.94 -10.33
N ASP A 68 20.27 5.97 -11.37
CA ASP A 68 20.55 4.80 -12.21
C ASP A 68 21.22 3.68 -11.41
N GLU A 69 22.22 4.02 -10.58
CA GLU A 69 22.87 3.07 -9.67
C GLU A 69 21.88 2.44 -8.68
N GLN A 70 20.97 3.24 -8.12
CA GLN A 70 19.91 2.75 -7.23
C GLN A 70 18.98 1.76 -7.93
N ILE A 71 18.50 2.10 -9.13
CA ILE A 71 17.59 1.23 -9.90
C ILE A 71 18.28 -0.10 -10.25
N GLN A 72 19.57 -0.07 -10.59
CA GLN A 72 20.36 -1.28 -10.81
C GLN A 72 20.46 -2.13 -9.53
N GLN A 73 20.74 -1.50 -8.39
CA GLN A 73 20.82 -2.20 -7.09
C GLN A 73 19.51 -2.93 -6.76
N TYR A 74 18.36 -2.35 -7.08
CA TYR A 74 17.06 -2.98 -6.80
C TYR A 74 16.91 -4.33 -7.50
N LYS A 75 17.41 -4.44 -8.74
CA LYS A 75 17.41 -5.71 -9.47
C LYS A 75 18.26 -6.77 -8.77
N TYR A 76 19.45 -6.39 -8.28
CA TYR A 76 20.33 -7.30 -7.51
C TYR A 76 19.69 -7.74 -6.18
N ASP A 77 18.92 -6.86 -5.55
CA ASP A 77 18.22 -7.16 -4.29
C ASP A 77 16.88 -7.88 -4.49
N HIS A 78 16.57 -8.31 -5.71
CA HIS A 78 15.31 -8.93 -6.10
C HIS A 78 14.07 -8.07 -5.80
N ILE A 79 14.22 -6.76 -5.89
CA ILE A 79 13.13 -5.78 -5.79
C ILE A 79 12.63 -5.53 -7.21
N ARG A 80 11.35 -5.84 -7.45
CA ARG A 80 10.69 -5.53 -8.72
C ARG A 80 9.98 -4.19 -8.64
N ILE A 81 10.02 -3.48 -9.75
CA ILE A 81 9.38 -2.17 -9.91
C ILE A 81 8.22 -2.39 -10.88
N ILE A 82 7.03 -1.97 -10.49
CA ILE A 82 5.80 -2.09 -11.26
C ILE A 82 5.24 -0.68 -11.47
N SER A 83 5.00 -0.30 -12.71
CA SER A 83 4.34 0.96 -13.05
C SER A 83 2.83 0.78 -13.11
N ILE A 84 2.06 1.88 -12.97
CA ILE A 84 0.61 1.86 -13.17
C ILE A 84 0.17 1.35 -14.55
N PHE A 85 1.08 1.38 -15.53
CA PHE A 85 0.83 0.95 -16.91
C PHE A 85 1.16 -0.54 -17.14
N ASP A 86 1.78 -1.20 -16.17
CA ASP A 86 2.12 -2.61 -16.27
C ASP A 86 0.88 -3.48 -16.02
N ASP A 87 0.86 -4.67 -16.63
CA ASP A 87 -0.19 -5.69 -16.44
C ASP A 87 -0.15 -6.30 -15.03
N GLU A 88 1.01 -6.26 -14.37
CA GLU A 88 1.20 -6.66 -12.99
C GLU A 88 0.60 -5.69 -11.96
N TYR A 89 0.25 -4.48 -12.37
CA TYR A 89 -0.29 -3.50 -11.45
C TYR A 89 -1.74 -3.85 -11.05
N PRO A 90 -2.09 -3.89 -9.74
CA PRO A 90 -3.39 -4.36 -9.30
C PRO A 90 -4.55 -3.53 -9.87
N PRO A 91 -5.54 -4.14 -10.56
CA PRO A 91 -6.64 -3.40 -11.19
C PRO A 91 -7.43 -2.54 -10.18
N LEU A 92 -7.79 -3.09 -9.02
CA LEU A 92 -8.50 -2.35 -7.96
C LEU A 92 -7.71 -1.14 -7.47
N LEU A 93 -6.38 -1.23 -7.45
CA LEU A 93 -5.55 -0.11 -7.02
C LEU A 93 -5.52 0.99 -8.08
N LYS A 94 -5.78 0.72 -9.36
CA LYS A 94 -5.86 1.76 -10.40
C LYS A 94 -7.11 2.64 -10.23
N GLU A 95 -8.14 2.15 -9.55
CA GLU A 95 -9.43 2.82 -9.38
C GLU A 95 -9.46 3.85 -8.25
N ILE A 96 -8.48 3.81 -7.34
CA ILE A 96 -8.48 4.69 -6.16
C ILE A 96 -8.15 6.14 -6.54
N TYR A 97 -8.42 7.08 -5.62
CA TYR A 97 -7.96 8.46 -5.79
C TYR A 97 -6.43 8.56 -5.64
N GLU A 98 -5.78 9.19 -6.63
CA GLU A 98 -4.31 9.34 -6.73
C GLU A 98 -3.53 8.00 -6.66
N PRO A 99 -3.80 7.00 -7.53
CA PRO A 99 -3.18 5.68 -7.46
C PRO A 99 -1.65 5.77 -7.60
N PRO A 100 -0.83 4.98 -6.86
CA PRO A 100 0.63 5.07 -6.95
C PRO A 100 1.14 4.93 -8.39
N TRP A 101 1.98 5.86 -8.86
CA TRP A 101 2.57 5.74 -10.21
C TRP A 101 3.48 4.52 -10.32
N ILE A 102 4.20 4.22 -9.25
CA ILE A 102 5.17 3.13 -9.15
C ILE A 102 4.94 2.37 -7.83
N LEU A 103 5.02 1.05 -7.91
CA LEU A 103 5.13 0.16 -6.75
C LEU A 103 6.48 -0.55 -6.78
N TYR A 104 7.14 -0.57 -5.63
CA TYR A 104 8.28 -1.43 -5.36
C TYR A 104 7.77 -2.66 -4.63
N THR A 105 8.19 -3.83 -5.08
CA THR A 105 7.66 -5.12 -4.62
C THR A 105 8.80 -6.11 -4.40
N LYS A 106 8.66 -6.97 -3.38
CA LYS A 106 9.60 -8.07 -3.15
C LYS A 106 8.85 -9.28 -2.60
N GLY A 107 9.06 -10.42 -3.26
CA GLY A 107 8.34 -11.67 -3.02
C GLY A 107 7.50 -12.11 -4.22
N ASP A 108 6.38 -12.76 -3.93
CA ASP A 108 5.49 -13.39 -4.88
C ASP A 108 4.43 -12.42 -5.43
N LEU A 109 4.61 -11.99 -6.68
CA LEU A 109 3.70 -11.08 -7.37
C LEU A 109 2.38 -11.71 -7.80
N THR A 110 2.28 -13.05 -7.81
CA THR A 110 1.04 -13.72 -8.22
C THR A 110 -0.12 -13.38 -7.28
N LEU A 111 0.19 -13.01 -6.03
CA LEU A 111 -0.78 -12.54 -5.03
C LEU A 111 -1.53 -11.27 -5.42
N LEU A 112 -1.05 -10.49 -6.41
CA LEU A 112 -1.72 -9.27 -6.87
C LEU A 112 -2.70 -9.47 -8.02
N LYS A 113 -2.59 -10.57 -8.77
CA LYS A 113 -3.37 -10.76 -10.01
C LYS A 113 -4.66 -11.56 -9.81
N ASN A 114 -4.61 -12.62 -9.01
CA ASN A 114 -5.64 -13.67 -9.04
C ASN A 114 -6.26 -13.97 -7.66
N ALA A 115 -5.97 -13.15 -6.66
CA ALA A 115 -6.38 -13.41 -5.29
C ALA A 115 -7.49 -12.47 -4.83
N THR A 116 -8.43 -13.02 -4.05
CA THR A 116 -9.34 -12.21 -3.25
C THR A 116 -8.57 -11.68 -2.04
N ILE A 117 -8.32 -10.37 -2.01
CA ILE A 117 -7.55 -9.73 -0.95
C ILE A 117 -8.51 -9.08 0.06
N LEU A 118 -8.32 -9.41 1.34
CA LEU A 118 -8.96 -8.77 2.47
C LEU A 118 -7.93 -7.92 3.23
N ALA A 119 -8.17 -6.62 3.32
CA ALA A 119 -7.39 -5.75 4.18
C ALA A 119 -7.78 -6.00 5.65
N VAL A 120 -6.81 -6.17 6.54
CA VAL A 120 -7.05 -6.29 7.99
C VAL A 120 -6.24 -5.23 8.70
N VAL A 121 -6.92 -4.33 9.39
CA VAL A 121 -6.27 -3.24 10.15
C VAL A 121 -6.93 -3.08 11.51
N GLY A 122 -6.23 -2.46 12.45
CA GLY A 122 -6.78 -2.29 13.79
C GLY A 122 -5.85 -1.59 14.75
N SER A 123 -6.14 -1.76 16.04
CA SER A 123 -5.42 -1.11 17.12
C SER A 123 -3.94 -1.48 17.12
N ARG A 124 -3.08 -0.47 17.32
CA ARG A 124 -1.65 -0.67 17.59
C ARG A 124 -1.39 -1.25 18.98
N GLU A 125 -2.36 -1.10 19.87
CA GLU A 125 -2.42 -1.74 21.19
C GLU A 125 -3.40 -2.91 21.08
N SER A 126 -2.96 -4.01 20.48
CA SER A 126 -3.77 -5.22 20.38
C SER A 126 -3.95 -5.85 21.76
N THR A 127 -5.18 -6.28 22.06
CA THR A 127 -5.50 -6.99 23.32
C THR A 127 -5.65 -8.49 23.06
N ALA A 128 -5.84 -9.29 24.11
CA ALA A 128 -6.18 -10.72 23.98
C ALA A 128 -7.41 -10.94 23.06
N TYR A 129 -8.34 -10.00 23.04
CA TYR A 129 -9.49 -10.03 22.16
C TYR A 129 -9.11 -10.01 20.67
N SER A 130 -8.17 -9.13 20.27
CA SER A 130 -7.69 -9.10 18.86
C SER A 130 -7.13 -10.45 18.42
N TYR A 131 -6.37 -11.11 19.31
CA TYR A 131 -5.81 -12.43 19.04
C TYR A 131 -6.91 -13.50 18.90
N GLN A 132 -7.88 -13.52 19.82
CA GLN A 132 -9.01 -14.45 19.77
C GLN A 132 -9.85 -14.27 18.49
N VAL A 133 -10.09 -13.02 18.06
CA VAL A 133 -10.78 -12.73 16.80
C VAL A 133 -10.02 -13.31 15.61
N ILE A 134 -8.70 -13.13 15.56
CA ILE A 134 -7.88 -13.70 14.48
C ILE A 134 -7.94 -15.23 14.51
N GLN A 135 -7.84 -15.85 15.68
CA GLN A 135 -7.95 -17.31 15.81
C GLN A 135 -9.33 -17.84 15.37
N HIS A 136 -10.38 -17.05 15.57
CA HIS A 136 -11.75 -17.41 15.21
C HIS A 136 -12.02 -17.24 13.71
N LEU A 137 -11.59 -16.12 13.12
CA LEU A 137 -11.92 -15.79 11.72
C LEU A 137 -10.96 -16.39 10.70
N PHE A 138 -9.65 -16.38 10.98
CA PHE A 138 -8.65 -16.64 9.95
C PHE A 138 -8.65 -18.06 9.38
N PRO A 139 -8.85 -19.15 10.17
CA PRO A 139 -8.81 -20.50 9.61
C PRO A 139 -9.73 -20.69 8.40
N GLN A 140 -10.97 -20.22 8.50
CA GLN A 140 -11.96 -20.34 7.43
C GLN A 140 -11.68 -19.38 6.27
N LEU A 141 -11.23 -18.14 6.54
CA LEU A 141 -10.85 -17.20 5.49
C LEU A 141 -9.70 -17.74 4.64
N ILE A 142 -8.69 -18.33 5.29
CA ILE A 142 -7.53 -18.93 4.62
C ILE A 142 -7.92 -20.19 3.85
N GLU A 143 -8.83 -21.03 4.37
CA GLU A 143 -9.37 -22.18 3.64
C GLU A 143 -10.07 -21.78 2.33
N LYS A 144 -10.58 -20.55 2.25
CA LYS A 144 -11.18 -19.97 1.03
C LYS A 144 -10.17 -19.20 0.16
N ASP A 145 -8.87 -19.41 0.37
CA ASP A 145 -7.78 -18.76 -0.37
C ASP A 145 -7.80 -17.22 -0.30
N ILE A 146 -8.41 -16.65 0.75
CA ILE A 146 -8.41 -15.19 0.96
C ILE A 146 -7.02 -14.75 1.42
N VAL A 147 -6.44 -13.82 0.68
CA VAL A 147 -5.13 -13.24 0.99
C VAL A 147 -5.29 -12.07 1.95
N ILE A 148 -4.53 -12.08 3.04
CA ILE A 148 -4.60 -11.05 4.07
C ILE A 148 -3.62 -9.92 3.75
N ALA A 149 -4.12 -8.70 3.49
CA ALA A 149 -3.31 -7.51 3.33
C ALA A 149 -3.28 -6.67 4.61
N SER A 150 -2.10 -6.18 5.01
CA SER A 150 -2.00 -5.27 6.16
C SER A 150 -0.75 -4.40 6.09
N GLY A 151 -0.57 -3.55 7.11
CA GLY A 151 0.41 -2.48 7.12
C GLY A 151 1.71 -2.76 7.87
N LEU A 152 1.94 -3.99 8.34
CA LEU A 152 3.11 -4.35 9.14
C LEU A 152 3.32 -3.46 10.39
N ALA A 153 2.32 -2.70 10.85
CA ALA A 153 2.42 -1.94 12.08
C ALA A 153 2.43 -2.86 13.31
N LYS A 154 2.73 -2.32 14.49
CA LYS A 154 2.51 -3.06 15.73
C LYS A 154 1.02 -3.35 15.93
N GLY A 155 0.72 -4.37 16.73
CA GLY A 155 -0.65 -4.70 17.14
C GLY A 155 -1.34 -5.55 16.10
N VAL A 156 -2.55 -5.17 15.71
CA VAL A 156 -3.41 -5.98 14.81
C VAL A 156 -2.75 -6.28 13.48
N ASP A 157 -2.03 -5.33 12.88
CA ASP A 157 -1.32 -5.57 11.61
C ASP A 157 -0.29 -6.71 11.73
N THR A 158 0.53 -6.73 12.80
CA THR A 158 1.44 -7.83 13.10
C THR A 158 0.67 -9.14 13.25
N LEU A 159 -0.38 -9.15 14.06
CA LEU A 159 -1.16 -10.35 14.34
C LEU A 159 -1.85 -10.89 13.09
N ALA A 160 -2.29 -10.02 12.17
CA ALA A 160 -2.91 -10.41 10.92
C ALA A 160 -1.90 -11.13 10.02
N HIS A 161 -0.69 -10.59 9.85
CA HIS A 161 0.36 -11.26 9.09
C HIS A 161 0.75 -12.60 9.73
N GLU A 162 1.02 -12.62 11.04
CA GLU A 162 1.38 -13.84 11.77
C GLU A 162 0.27 -14.89 11.73
N GLY A 163 -0.99 -14.47 11.88
CA GLY A 163 -2.17 -15.32 11.77
C GLY A 163 -2.29 -15.96 10.40
N ALA A 164 -2.20 -15.15 9.33
CA ALA A 164 -2.26 -15.65 7.96
C ALA A 164 -1.17 -16.71 7.71
N ILE A 165 0.06 -16.44 8.13
CA ILE A 165 1.19 -17.37 7.99
C ILE A 165 0.97 -18.65 8.81
N LYS A 166 0.57 -18.50 10.08
CA LYS A 166 0.35 -19.61 11.01
C LYS A 166 -0.69 -20.60 10.51
N TYR A 167 -1.75 -20.11 9.88
CA TYR A 167 -2.82 -20.94 9.32
C TYR A 167 -2.54 -21.42 7.88
N GLY A 168 -1.31 -21.25 7.38
CA GLY A 168 -0.88 -21.75 6.07
C GLY A 168 -1.31 -20.88 4.88
N GLY A 169 -1.80 -19.67 5.14
CA GLY A 169 -2.29 -18.74 4.13
C GLY A 169 -1.22 -17.85 3.52
N ARG A 170 -1.67 -16.86 2.74
CA ARG A 170 -0.81 -15.86 2.11
C ARG A 170 -1.10 -14.47 2.66
N THR A 171 -0.08 -13.61 2.66
CA THR A 171 -0.23 -12.25 3.17
C THR A 171 0.54 -11.21 2.35
N ILE A 172 0.03 -9.99 2.31
CA ILE A 172 0.65 -8.87 1.61
C ILE A 172 0.90 -7.76 2.64
N ALA A 173 2.15 -7.41 2.88
CA ALA A 173 2.48 -6.24 3.69
C ALA A 173 2.70 -5.04 2.78
N VAL A 174 1.99 -3.95 3.02
CA VAL A 174 2.25 -2.65 2.39
C VAL A 174 2.98 -1.78 3.41
N ILE A 175 4.07 -1.07 3.10
CA ILE A 175 4.83 -0.28 4.09
C ILE A 175 4.96 1.22 3.74
N GLY A 176 5.08 2.06 4.77
CA GLY A 176 5.18 3.52 4.68
C GLY A 176 6.62 4.05 4.52
N GLY A 177 7.48 3.33 3.81
CA GLY A 177 8.89 3.65 3.63
C GLY A 177 9.55 2.68 2.66
N GLY A 178 10.86 2.80 2.44
CA GLY A 178 11.61 1.92 1.55
C GLY A 178 12.03 0.62 2.22
N PHE A 179 12.31 -0.41 1.42
CA PHE A 179 12.65 -1.76 1.89
C PHE A 179 13.93 -1.83 2.73
N TYR A 180 14.82 -0.85 2.61
CA TYR A 180 16.03 -0.77 3.45
C TYR A 180 15.79 -0.12 4.82
N HIS A 181 14.57 0.37 5.07
CA HIS A 181 14.20 1.09 6.29
C HIS A 181 12.90 0.55 6.88
N ILE A 182 12.85 -0.77 7.13
CA ILE A 182 11.68 -1.45 7.70
C ILE A 182 11.32 -0.84 9.06
N TYR A 183 10.04 -0.52 9.23
CA TYR A 183 9.48 0.01 10.46
C TYR A 183 8.13 -0.66 10.77
N PRO A 184 7.85 -1.02 12.05
CA PRO A 184 8.74 -0.87 13.21
C PRO A 184 9.89 -1.87 13.19
N GLU A 185 11.00 -1.52 13.85
CA GLU A 185 12.20 -2.36 13.97
C GLU A 185 11.88 -3.77 14.49
N SER A 186 10.95 -3.87 15.44
CA SER A 186 10.50 -5.14 16.02
C SER A 186 9.92 -6.11 15.00
N ASN A 187 9.40 -5.62 13.86
CA ASN A 187 8.77 -6.44 12.83
C ASN A 187 9.75 -6.79 11.69
N LYS A 188 11.05 -6.51 11.81
CA LYS A 188 12.03 -6.82 10.76
C LYS A 188 12.07 -8.30 10.37
N GLN A 189 12.04 -9.20 11.35
CA GLN A 189 12.05 -10.65 11.07
C GLN A 189 10.79 -11.07 10.30
N LEU A 190 9.63 -10.57 10.72
CA LEU A 190 8.37 -10.79 10.01
C LEU A 190 8.41 -10.23 8.58
N ALA A 191 8.95 -9.03 8.39
CA ALA A 191 9.15 -8.44 7.07
C ALA A 191 10.03 -9.32 6.16
N CYS A 192 11.12 -9.87 6.70
CA CYS A 192 11.99 -10.80 5.98
C CYS A 192 11.25 -12.09 5.58
N SER A 193 10.45 -12.65 6.49
CA SER A 193 9.60 -13.81 6.17
C SER A 193 8.65 -13.50 5.02
N ILE A 194 7.96 -12.36 5.09
CA ILE A 194 7.02 -11.90 4.06
C ILE A 194 7.73 -11.68 2.71
N MET A 195 8.91 -11.05 2.69
CA MET A 195 9.68 -10.85 1.46
C MET A 195 10.12 -12.17 0.79
N ASN A 196 10.28 -13.25 1.57
CA ASN A 196 10.78 -14.53 1.07
C ASN A 196 9.65 -15.47 0.60
N GLN A 197 8.51 -15.47 1.30
CA GLN A 197 7.44 -16.46 1.10
C GLN A 197 6.09 -15.86 0.68
N HIS A 198 5.97 -14.54 0.76
CA HIS A 198 4.74 -13.80 0.49
C HIS A 198 5.05 -12.54 -0.30
N LEU A 199 4.42 -11.40 -0.02
CA LEU A 199 4.67 -10.17 -0.77
C LEU A 199 4.78 -8.93 0.13
N LEU A 200 5.86 -8.17 -0.05
CA LEU A 200 6.04 -6.83 0.53
C LEU A 200 5.94 -5.77 -0.58
N ILE A 201 5.18 -4.70 -0.32
CA ILE A 201 4.90 -3.61 -1.26
C ILE A 201 5.24 -2.26 -0.62
N SER A 202 5.78 -1.33 -1.40
CA SER A 202 5.90 0.08 -1.04
C SER A 202 5.68 0.97 -2.25
N GLU A 203 5.05 2.12 -2.03
CA GLU A 203 5.05 3.20 -3.03
C GLU A 203 6.38 3.98 -3.00
N TYR A 204 7.20 3.84 -1.95
CA TYR A 204 8.40 4.65 -1.81
C TYR A 204 9.66 3.93 -2.33
N PRO A 205 10.61 4.65 -2.96
CA PRO A 205 11.89 4.08 -3.34
C PRO A 205 12.56 3.34 -2.16
N PRO A 206 13.22 2.19 -2.38
CA PRO A 206 13.79 1.34 -1.33
C PRO A 206 14.67 2.04 -0.29
N ASN A 207 15.31 3.16 -0.63
CA ASN A 207 16.14 3.93 0.30
C ASN A 207 15.40 5.06 1.04
N THR A 208 14.09 5.20 0.85
CA THR A 208 13.27 6.23 1.51
C THR A 208 13.06 5.89 2.97
N LYS A 209 13.39 6.82 3.87
CA LYS A 209 13.12 6.64 5.31
C LYS A 209 11.62 6.80 5.59
N PRO A 210 11.05 6.02 6.53
CA PRO A 210 9.68 6.22 6.99
C PRO A 210 9.49 7.60 7.59
N ALA A 211 8.38 8.25 7.25
CA ALA A 211 7.97 9.53 7.81
C ALA A 211 6.54 9.45 8.33
N ARG A 212 6.19 10.32 9.29
CA ARG A 212 4.86 10.28 9.95
C ARG A 212 3.70 10.34 8.95
N TRP A 213 3.82 11.16 7.91
CA TRP A 213 2.80 11.32 6.86
C TRP A 213 2.76 10.15 5.86
N HIS A 214 3.78 9.29 5.81
CA HIS A 214 3.75 8.11 4.94
C HIS A 214 2.75 7.04 5.44
N PHE A 215 2.53 6.93 6.74
CA PHE A 215 1.64 5.87 7.27
C PHE A 215 0.17 6.07 6.88
N PRO A 216 -0.42 7.28 7.00
CA PRO A 216 -1.77 7.51 6.48
C PRO A 216 -1.84 7.37 4.96
N MET A 217 -0.84 7.89 4.22
CA MET A 217 -0.81 7.79 2.75
C MET A 217 -0.74 6.35 2.27
N ARG A 218 -0.01 5.48 2.98
CA ARG A 218 0.08 4.05 2.65
C ARG A 218 -1.26 3.33 2.80
N ASN A 219 -2.13 3.75 3.73
CA ASN A 219 -3.36 3.02 4.05
C ASN A 219 -4.36 2.97 2.88
N ARG A 220 -4.35 3.96 1.98
CA ARG A 220 -5.12 3.91 0.72
C ARG A 220 -4.68 2.76 -0.20
N ILE A 221 -3.42 2.34 -0.12
CA ILE A 221 -2.92 1.21 -0.91
C ILE A 221 -3.40 -0.10 -0.29
N ILE A 222 -3.45 -0.21 1.04
CA ILE A 222 -3.95 -1.40 1.74
C ILE A 222 -5.43 -1.64 1.37
N SER A 223 -6.25 -0.60 1.49
CA SER A 223 -7.67 -0.67 1.12
C SER A 223 -7.83 -0.81 -0.40
N GLY A 224 -7.07 -0.05 -1.19
CA GLY A 224 -7.14 -0.03 -2.64
C GLY A 224 -6.78 -1.33 -3.35
N ILE A 225 -5.92 -2.17 -2.79
CA ILE A 225 -5.65 -3.52 -3.34
C ILE A 225 -6.69 -4.56 -2.90
N SER A 226 -7.56 -4.23 -1.95
CA SER A 226 -8.49 -5.16 -1.32
C SER A 226 -9.92 -4.98 -1.81
N ARG A 227 -10.71 -6.06 -1.79
CA ARG A 227 -12.17 -5.98 -2.04
C ARG A 227 -12.93 -5.48 -0.82
N GLY A 228 -12.38 -5.69 0.37
CA GLY A 228 -12.96 -5.19 1.62
C GLY A 228 -11.92 -5.06 2.73
N THR A 229 -12.25 -4.25 3.73
CA THR A 229 -11.39 -3.92 4.87
C THR A 229 -12.05 -4.32 6.18
N LEU A 230 -11.42 -5.24 6.91
CA LEU A 230 -11.79 -5.69 8.23
C LEU A 230 -11.08 -4.88 9.33
N ILE A 231 -11.89 -4.28 10.20
CA ILE A 231 -11.43 -3.53 11.37
C ILE A 231 -11.55 -4.40 12.62
N ILE A 232 -10.40 -4.79 13.18
CA ILE A 232 -10.32 -5.53 14.45
C ILE A 232 -9.84 -4.57 15.54
N GLN A 233 -10.75 -4.14 16.42
CA GLN A 233 -10.51 -3.13 17.47
C GLN A 233 -9.96 -1.79 16.94
N ALA A 234 -10.70 -0.71 17.18
CA ALA A 234 -10.25 0.64 16.88
C ALA A 234 -10.70 1.58 17.99
N LYS A 235 -9.77 2.39 18.51
CA LYS A 235 -10.13 3.57 19.32
C LYS A 235 -10.77 4.62 18.40
N ARG A 236 -11.58 5.51 18.97
CA ARG A 236 -12.00 6.75 18.28
C ARG A 236 -10.78 7.53 17.78
N ARG A 237 -10.89 8.11 16.59
CA ARG A 237 -9.81 8.86 15.91
C ARG A 237 -8.51 8.06 15.68
N SER A 238 -8.59 6.74 15.61
CA SER A 238 -7.42 5.89 15.30
C SER A 238 -7.09 5.90 13.81
N GLY A 239 -5.83 5.59 13.47
CA GLY A 239 -5.39 5.50 12.08
C GLY A 239 -6.11 4.41 11.27
N SER A 240 -6.69 3.40 11.92
CA SER A 240 -7.47 2.34 11.29
C SER A 240 -8.80 2.86 10.73
N LEU A 241 -9.39 3.89 11.36
CA LEU A 241 -10.58 4.58 10.84
C LEU A 241 -10.27 5.34 9.54
N ILE A 242 -9.04 5.82 9.37
CA ILE A 242 -8.60 6.44 8.12
C ILE A 242 -8.62 5.40 6.99
N THR A 243 -8.16 4.17 7.24
CA THR A 243 -8.24 3.09 6.26
C THR A 243 -9.68 2.71 5.93
N ALA A 244 -10.56 2.65 6.93
CA ALA A 244 -12.00 2.42 6.70
C ALA A 244 -12.61 3.50 5.81
N ASN A 245 -12.26 4.78 6.04
CA ASN A 245 -12.71 5.88 5.19
C ASN A 245 -12.19 5.77 3.75
N PHE A 246 -10.93 5.39 3.55
CA PHE A 246 -10.42 5.12 2.20
C PHE A 246 -11.21 4.00 1.51
N ALA A 247 -11.44 2.89 2.21
CA ALA A 247 -12.24 1.78 1.69
C ALA A 247 -13.64 2.24 1.22
N VAL A 248 -14.37 3.02 2.04
CA VAL A 248 -15.68 3.58 1.62
C VAL A 248 -15.55 4.49 0.39
N GLN A 249 -14.56 5.38 0.37
CA GLN A 249 -14.35 6.30 -0.75
C GLN A 249 -13.99 5.59 -2.07
N GLU A 250 -13.35 4.43 -1.96
CA GLU A 250 -12.93 3.58 -3.08
C GLU A 250 -14.00 2.55 -3.48
N GLY A 251 -15.18 2.59 -2.85
CA GLY A 251 -16.27 1.64 -3.11
C GLY A 251 -15.93 0.23 -2.68
N ARG A 252 -15.17 0.07 -1.59
CA ARG A 252 -14.79 -1.22 -0.99
C ARG A 252 -15.65 -1.49 0.23
N GLU A 253 -15.88 -2.77 0.49
CA GLU A 253 -16.62 -3.20 1.68
C GLU A 253 -15.87 -2.84 2.96
N VAL A 254 -16.62 -2.43 3.98
CA VAL A 254 -16.06 -2.17 5.32
C VAL A 254 -16.73 -3.08 6.32
N PHE A 255 -15.89 -3.88 6.97
CA PHE A 255 -16.27 -4.85 7.97
C PHE A 255 -15.73 -4.41 9.32
N ALA A 256 -16.50 -4.60 10.38
CA ALA A 256 -16.05 -4.29 11.73
C ALA A 256 -16.46 -5.37 12.71
N VAL A 257 -15.49 -5.78 13.53
CA VAL A 257 -15.74 -6.74 14.61
C VAL A 257 -16.29 -5.97 15.82
N PRO A 258 -17.49 -6.29 16.32
CA PRO A 258 -18.10 -5.59 17.44
C PRO A 258 -17.33 -5.89 18.72
N GLY A 259 -17.22 -4.91 19.62
CA GLY A 259 -16.59 -5.11 20.92
C GLY A 259 -17.41 -4.54 22.06
N SER A 260 -16.97 -4.79 23.29
CA SER A 260 -17.65 -4.28 24.49
C SER A 260 -17.80 -2.76 24.43
N VAL A 261 -19.02 -2.26 24.63
CA VAL A 261 -19.33 -0.81 24.73
C VAL A 261 -18.67 -0.13 25.93
N LEU A 262 -18.11 -0.92 26.86
CA LEU A 262 -17.33 -0.42 28.00
C LEU A 262 -15.83 -0.35 27.70
N SER A 263 -15.39 -0.85 26.53
CA SER A 263 -13.98 -0.88 26.16
C SER A 263 -13.66 0.24 25.17
N PRO A 264 -12.78 1.20 25.52
CA PRO A 264 -12.39 2.28 24.61
C PRO A 264 -11.67 1.79 23.35
N HIS A 265 -11.16 0.55 23.36
CA HIS A 265 -10.55 -0.09 22.20
C HIS A 265 -11.57 -0.55 21.15
N SER A 266 -12.86 -0.56 21.48
CA SER A 266 -13.95 -1.01 20.60
C SER A 266 -14.80 0.14 20.08
N ASP A 267 -14.72 1.32 20.68
CA ASP A 267 -15.57 2.48 20.35
C ASP A 267 -15.58 2.81 18.85
N GLY A 268 -14.40 2.85 18.22
CA GLY A 268 -14.28 3.18 16.80
C GLY A 268 -14.85 2.09 15.89
N ALA A 269 -14.67 0.81 16.24
CA ALA A 269 -15.25 -0.29 15.47
C ALA A 269 -16.79 -0.30 15.59
N ASN A 270 -17.31 -0.11 16.80
CA ASN A 270 -18.75 -0.01 17.04
C ASN A 270 -19.36 1.23 16.35
N GLU A 271 -18.65 2.35 16.31
CA GLU A 271 -19.06 3.56 15.59
C GLU A 271 -19.11 3.33 14.07
N LEU A 272 -18.14 2.61 13.49
CA LEU A 272 -18.19 2.22 12.08
C LEU A 272 -19.41 1.36 11.77
N ILE A 273 -19.76 0.42 12.66
CA ILE A 273 -20.98 -0.41 12.51
C ILE A 273 -22.23 0.49 12.49
N GLN A 274 -22.30 1.47 13.40
CA GLN A 274 -23.40 2.45 13.40
C GLN A 274 -23.46 3.31 12.13
N GLN A 275 -22.32 3.54 11.48
CA GLN A 275 -22.20 4.28 10.23
C GLN A 275 -22.46 3.43 8.98
N GLY A 276 -22.74 2.13 9.14
CA GLY A 276 -23.12 1.23 8.05
C GLY A 276 -22.06 0.18 7.67
N ALA A 277 -20.92 0.11 8.37
CA ALA A 277 -20.02 -1.03 8.21
C ALA A 277 -20.71 -2.33 8.62
N LYS A 278 -20.52 -3.41 7.85
CA LYS A 278 -21.11 -4.71 8.16
C LYS A 278 -20.47 -5.26 9.44
N LEU A 279 -21.33 -5.62 10.40
CA LEU A 279 -20.92 -6.26 11.65
C LEU A 279 -20.48 -7.70 11.35
N ILE A 280 -19.30 -8.09 11.83
CA ILE A 280 -18.75 -9.44 11.64
C ILE A 280 -18.80 -10.25 12.93
N ARG A 281 -19.40 -11.44 12.84
CA ARG A 281 -19.48 -12.45 13.90
C ARG A 281 -18.63 -13.67 13.60
N ASN A 282 -18.51 -14.03 12.32
CA ASN A 282 -17.77 -15.20 11.84
C ASN A 282 -17.15 -14.91 10.46
N ALA A 283 -16.40 -15.87 9.89
CA ALA A 283 -15.76 -15.68 8.60
C ALA A 283 -16.78 -15.65 7.46
N GLU A 284 -17.89 -16.38 7.59
CA GLU A 284 -18.95 -16.44 6.57
C GLU A 284 -19.53 -15.06 6.28
N ASP A 285 -19.73 -14.21 7.29
CA ASP A 285 -20.19 -12.83 7.13
C ASP A 285 -19.30 -12.01 6.17
N ILE A 286 -18.00 -12.32 6.10
CA ILE A 286 -17.03 -11.69 5.19
C ILE A 286 -17.06 -12.39 3.82
N ILE A 287 -17.02 -13.72 3.81
CA ILE A 287 -16.94 -14.52 2.58
C ILE A 287 -18.15 -14.23 1.66
N GLU A 288 -19.34 -14.09 2.25
CA GLU A 288 -20.57 -13.75 1.52
C GLU A 288 -20.52 -12.39 0.81
N GLU A 289 -19.66 -11.46 1.23
CA GLU A 289 -19.53 -10.14 0.60
C GLU A 289 -18.34 -10.07 -0.36
N LEU A 290 -17.35 -10.95 -0.19
CA LEU A 290 -16.12 -10.94 -0.98
C LEU A 290 -16.09 -11.91 -2.17
N VAL A 291 -16.98 -12.90 -2.20
CA VAL A 291 -16.99 -13.95 -3.24
C VAL A 291 -18.07 -13.70 -4.31
N TYR A 292 -18.99 -12.77 -4.07
CA TYR A 292 -19.99 -12.32 -5.04
C TYR A 292 -19.52 -11.08 -5.82
#